data_AF-A0A9D3V4Q5-F1
#
_entry.id   AF-A0A9D3V4Q5-F1
#
_cell.length_a   1.000
_cell.length_b   1.000
_cell.length_c   1.000
_cell.angle_alpha   90.00
_cell.angle_beta   90.00
_cell.angle_gamma   90.00
#
_symmetry.space_group_name_H-M   'P 1'
#
loop_
_entity.id
_entity.type
_entity.pdbx_description
1 polymer ?
#
loop_
_entity_poly.entity_id
_entity_poly.type
_entity_poly.pdbx_seq_one_letter_code
_entity_poly.pdbx_strand_id
1 'polypeptide(L)'
;MEARRRSSTKPVQSLKPTKTVSVDEDLTKASDALPLPLHLSNAVFFTLFFSAVYFLLSHWREKIRNSTPLSVVTFSEIIAILAFVASFIYLLGFFGIDFVQSLILRPQTEVWNSEDDDEVADILLRNFCSDKKPAAVNWIEGRGKSVVCEAIIKGDVVRKVLKTTVESLVELNMLKNLTGSAMAGALGGFNAHASNIVTAVYIATGQDPAQNVESSHCITMMEAVNDGKDLHISVTMPSIEVGTVGGGTQLASQSACLNLLGVKGASKESAGANSRMLATVVAGAVLAGELSLMSALAAGQLVKSHMKYNRSNKDVSKASS
;
A
#
# COMPACT_ATOMS: atom_id res chain seq x y z
N MET A 1 3.45 -51.79 22.85
CA MET A 1 2.26 -51.59 21.99
C MET A 1 2.74 -51.58 20.55
N GLU A 2 2.61 -52.72 19.88
CA GLU A 2 3.00 -53.02 18.51
C GLU A 2 2.40 -52.05 17.48
N ALA A 3 3.24 -51.53 16.57
CA ALA A 3 2.83 -50.80 15.38
C ALA A 3 2.53 -51.77 14.23
N ARG A 4 1.26 -51.92 13.85
CA ARG A 4 0.81 -52.80 12.75
C ARG A 4 0.64 -52.00 11.46
N ARG A 5 1.62 -52.10 10.54
CA ARG A 5 1.51 -51.65 9.13
C ARG A 5 0.39 -52.42 8.43
N ARG A 6 -0.54 -51.72 7.76
CA ARG A 6 -1.49 -52.29 6.79
C ARG A 6 -1.04 -51.89 5.38
N SER A 7 -0.70 -52.88 4.55
CA SER A 7 -0.59 -52.74 3.10
C SER A 7 -1.97 -52.95 2.48
N SER A 8 -2.33 -52.15 1.48
CA SER A 8 -3.46 -52.46 0.59
C SER A 8 -3.04 -52.27 -0.85
N THR A 9 -2.73 -53.38 -1.52
CA THR A 9 -2.65 -53.50 -2.97
C THR A 9 -4.06 -53.51 -3.56
N LYS A 10 -4.38 -52.58 -4.45
CA LYS A 10 -5.56 -52.64 -5.34
C LYS A 10 -5.09 -52.88 -6.79
N PRO A 11 -5.82 -53.69 -7.59
CA PRO A 11 -5.40 -54.07 -8.94
C PRO A 11 -5.66 -52.98 -9.98
N VAL A 12 -4.77 -52.91 -10.97
CA VAL A 12 -4.86 -52.03 -12.16
C VAL A 12 -5.94 -52.57 -13.11
N GLN A 13 -6.91 -51.73 -13.48
CA GLN A 13 -7.92 -52.03 -14.50
C GLN A 13 -7.60 -51.31 -15.82
N SER A 14 -7.77 -52.03 -16.92
CA SER A 14 -7.42 -51.66 -18.30
C SER A 14 -8.33 -50.57 -18.90
N LEU A 15 -7.73 -49.58 -19.55
CA LEU A 15 -8.39 -48.56 -20.39
C LEU A 15 -9.08 -49.20 -21.61
N LYS A 16 -10.35 -48.83 -21.85
CA LYS A 16 -11.05 -49.05 -23.13
C LYS A 16 -11.15 -47.72 -23.90
N PRO A 17 -11.08 -47.73 -25.25
CA PRO A 17 -11.02 -46.51 -26.05
C PRO A 17 -12.40 -45.86 -26.22
N THR A 18 -12.47 -44.55 -25.99
CA THR A 18 -13.70 -43.75 -26.12
C THR A 18 -13.92 -43.31 -27.56
N LYS A 19 -15.15 -43.51 -28.06
CA LYS A 19 -15.63 -43.04 -29.36
C LYS A 19 -15.70 -41.51 -29.38
N THR A 20 -15.13 -40.90 -30.41
CA THR A 20 -15.35 -39.49 -30.77
C THR A 20 -16.77 -39.30 -31.30
N VAL A 21 -17.55 -38.45 -30.63
CA VAL A 21 -18.83 -37.93 -31.12
C VAL A 21 -18.59 -36.46 -31.49
N SER A 22 -18.77 -36.15 -32.76
CA SER A 22 -18.77 -34.79 -33.31
C SER A 22 -20.00 -34.04 -32.80
N VAL A 23 -19.79 -32.91 -32.13
CA VAL A 23 -20.85 -31.97 -31.76
C VAL A 23 -20.72 -30.77 -32.69
N ASP A 24 -21.81 -30.50 -33.41
CA ASP A 24 -21.99 -29.41 -34.37
C ASP A 24 -21.59 -28.04 -33.80
N GLU A 25 -20.81 -27.30 -34.61
CA GLU A 25 -20.56 -25.88 -34.45
C GLU A 25 -21.82 -25.09 -34.82
N ASP A 26 -22.56 -24.59 -33.82
CA ASP A 26 -23.43 -23.43 -34.04
C ASP A 26 -23.48 -22.56 -32.78
N LEU A 27 -22.36 -21.90 -32.51
CA LEU A 27 -22.32 -20.71 -31.66
C LEU A 27 -21.64 -19.62 -32.49
N THR A 28 -22.48 -18.86 -33.17
CA THR A 28 -22.14 -17.65 -33.93
C THR A 28 -21.18 -16.79 -33.10
N LYS A 29 -19.89 -16.83 -33.44
CA LYS A 29 -18.90 -15.95 -32.84
C LYS A 29 -19.18 -14.54 -33.33
N ALA A 30 -19.27 -13.59 -32.40
CA ALA A 30 -19.35 -12.16 -32.72
C ALA A 30 -18.13 -11.63 -33.53
N SER A 31 -17.14 -12.50 -33.82
CA SER A 31 -16.02 -12.24 -34.74
C SER A 31 -16.43 -12.03 -36.20
N ASP A 32 -17.62 -12.49 -36.61
CA ASP A 32 -18.09 -12.39 -38.00
C ASP A 32 -18.67 -11.00 -38.37
N ALA A 33 -18.66 -10.05 -37.44
CA ALA A 33 -19.23 -8.71 -37.63
C ALA A 33 -18.22 -7.64 -38.09
N LEU A 34 -16.93 -7.94 -38.26
CA LEU A 34 -15.89 -6.97 -38.62
C LEU A 34 -15.08 -7.40 -39.85
N PRO A 35 -14.83 -6.50 -40.83
CA PRO A 35 -14.14 -6.83 -42.08
C PRO A 35 -12.61 -6.96 -41.95
N LEU A 36 -12.04 -6.90 -40.72
CA LEU A 36 -10.59 -6.91 -40.48
C LEU A 36 -10.21 -7.93 -39.39
N PRO A 37 -8.99 -8.51 -39.45
CA PRO A 37 -8.50 -9.41 -38.42
C PRO A 37 -8.49 -8.73 -37.05
N LEU A 38 -9.10 -9.37 -36.05
CA LEU A 38 -9.34 -8.80 -34.72
C LEU A 38 -8.09 -8.23 -34.03
N HIS A 39 -6.97 -8.93 -34.11
CA HIS A 39 -5.70 -8.47 -33.52
C HIS A 39 -5.22 -7.14 -34.12
N LEU A 40 -5.50 -6.90 -35.39
CA LEU A 40 -5.12 -5.67 -36.08
C LEU A 40 -6.03 -4.52 -35.65
N SER A 41 -7.34 -4.73 -35.57
CA SER A 41 -8.27 -3.73 -35.05
C SER A 41 -7.97 -3.39 -33.59
N ASN A 42 -7.71 -4.39 -32.74
CA ASN A 42 -7.30 -4.17 -31.34
C ASN A 42 -6.00 -3.37 -31.24
N ALA A 43 -4.98 -3.69 -32.04
CA ALA A 43 -3.73 -2.94 -32.04
C ALA A 43 -3.93 -1.47 -32.47
N VAL A 44 -4.78 -1.23 -33.48
CA VAL A 44 -5.12 0.12 -33.94
C VAL A 44 -5.84 0.92 -32.85
N PHE A 45 -6.90 0.37 -32.26
CA PHE A 45 -7.67 1.07 -31.23
C PHE A 45 -6.90 1.24 -29.91
N PHE A 46 -6.04 0.28 -29.55
CA PHE A 46 -5.14 0.40 -28.40
C PHE A 46 -4.13 1.54 -28.63
N THR A 47 -3.48 1.56 -29.79
CA THR A 47 -2.52 2.63 -30.14
C THR A 47 -3.21 4.00 -30.20
N LEU A 48 -4.41 4.06 -30.78
CA LEU A 48 -5.23 5.27 -30.85
C LEU A 48 -5.60 5.78 -29.45
N PHE A 49 -6.01 4.89 -28.55
CA PHE A 49 -6.38 5.21 -27.17
C PHE A 49 -5.21 5.85 -26.42
N PHE A 50 -4.05 5.19 -26.38
CA PHE A 50 -2.88 5.73 -25.66
C PHE A 50 -2.33 7.00 -26.29
N SER A 51 -2.40 7.13 -27.62
CA SER A 51 -1.99 8.36 -28.31
C SER A 51 -2.91 9.53 -27.99
N ALA A 52 -4.23 9.31 -27.95
CA ALA A 52 -5.21 10.33 -27.59
C ALA A 52 -5.07 10.77 -26.12
N VAL A 53 -4.91 9.81 -25.20
CA VAL A 53 -4.66 10.09 -23.77
C VAL A 53 -3.37 10.88 -23.60
N TYR A 54 -2.27 10.44 -24.24
CA TYR A 54 -0.98 11.12 -24.15
C TYR A 54 -1.05 12.57 -24.67
N PHE A 55 -1.72 12.78 -25.81
CA PHE A 55 -1.93 14.10 -26.39
C PHE A 55 -2.74 15.00 -25.44
N LEU A 56 -3.88 14.53 -24.94
CA LEU A 56 -4.75 15.30 -24.03
C LEU A 56 -4.02 15.66 -22.73
N LEU A 57 -3.33 14.70 -22.09
CA LEU A 57 -2.58 14.95 -20.86
C LEU A 57 -1.44 15.94 -21.08
N SER A 58 -0.69 15.82 -22.19
CA SER A 58 0.40 16.73 -22.51
C SER A 58 -0.08 18.15 -22.77
N HIS A 59 -1.20 18.29 -23.49
CA HIS A 59 -1.73 19.59 -23.86
C HIS A 59 -2.46 20.27 -22.68
N TRP A 60 -3.19 19.53 -21.86
CA TRP A 60 -3.77 20.05 -20.63
C TRP A 60 -2.71 20.45 -19.62
N ARG A 61 -1.60 19.70 -19.52
CA ARG A 61 -0.44 20.10 -18.71
C ARG A 61 0.14 21.44 -19.19
N GLU A 62 0.23 21.64 -20.49
CA GLU A 62 0.70 22.90 -21.07
C GLU A 62 -0.25 24.08 -20.81
N LYS A 63 -1.57 23.84 -20.87
CA LYS A 63 -2.58 24.85 -20.49
C LYS A 63 -2.50 25.25 -19.02
N ILE A 64 -2.33 24.28 -18.13
CA ILE A 64 -2.12 24.52 -16.69
C ILE A 64 -0.86 25.38 -16.49
N ARG A 65 0.23 25.08 -17.20
CA ARG A 65 1.48 25.85 -17.11
C ARG A 65 1.34 27.29 -17.61
N ASN A 66 0.53 27.51 -18.65
CA ASN A 66 0.32 28.82 -19.26
C ASN A 66 -0.90 29.57 -18.71
N SER A 67 -1.53 29.05 -17.65
CA SER A 67 -2.74 29.62 -17.01
C SER A 67 -3.90 29.84 -17.99
N THR A 68 -4.02 29.02 -19.03
CA THR A 68 -5.18 29.07 -19.93
C THR A 68 -6.32 28.24 -19.34
N PRO A 69 -7.58 28.72 -19.37
CA PRO A 69 -8.70 27.99 -18.78
C PRO A 69 -8.94 26.65 -19.51
N LEU A 70 -9.07 25.56 -18.75
CA LEU A 70 -9.32 24.22 -19.31
C LEU A 70 -10.68 24.10 -20.03
N SER A 71 -11.62 25.01 -19.75
CA SER A 71 -12.90 25.10 -20.44
C SER A 71 -12.78 25.54 -21.90
N VAL A 72 -11.65 26.13 -22.30
CA VAL A 72 -11.40 26.54 -23.68
C VAL A 72 -10.80 25.37 -24.43
N VAL A 73 -11.65 24.55 -25.06
CA VAL A 73 -11.23 23.35 -25.80
C VAL A 73 -10.91 23.72 -27.27
N THR A 74 -9.74 23.34 -27.75
CA THR A 74 -9.30 23.56 -29.14
C THR A 74 -9.83 22.48 -30.07
N PHE A 75 -9.86 22.75 -31.37
CA PHE A 75 -10.33 21.80 -32.38
C PHE A 75 -9.56 20.46 -32.34
N SER A 76 -8.25 20.50 -32.08
CA SER A 76 -7.43 19.29 -31.93
C SER A 76 -7.78 18.48 -30.67
N GLU A 77 -8.13 19.13 -29.57
CA GLU A 77 -8.59 18.45 -28.36
C GLU A 77 -9.97 17.83 -28.53
N ILE A 78 -10.88 18.47 -29.27
CA ILE A 78 -12.19 17.87 -29.60
C ILE A 78 -12.00 16.56 -30.38
N ILE A 79 -11.13 16.56 -31.39
CA ILE A 79 -10.80 15.35 -32.16
C ILE A 79 -10.19 14.28 -31.26
N ALA A 80 -9.25 14.65 -30.38
CA ALA A 80 -8.62 13.70 -29.47
C ALA A 80 -9.60 13.13 -28.44
N ILE A 81 -10.55 13.93 -27.93
CA ILE A 81 -11.62 13.48 -27.03
C ILE A 81 -12.54 12.49 -27.76
N LEU A 82 -12.94 12.79 -29.00
CA LEU A 82 -13.76 11.88 -29.80
C LEU A 82 -13.02 10.56 -30.10
N ALA A 83 -11.74 10.63 -30.46
CA ALA A 83 -10.90 9.46 -30.67
C ALA A 83 -10.73 8.63 -29.38
N PHE A 84 -10.58 9.29 -28.23
CA PHE A 84 -10.53 8.64 -26.92
C PHE A 84 -11.84 7.93 -26.60
N VAL A 85 -12.98 8.59 -26.74
CA VAL A 85 -14.30 7.98 -26.45
C VAL A 85 -14.58 6.80 -27.38
N ALA A 86 -14.31 6.96 -28.69
CA ALA A 86 -14.53 5.89 -29.67
C ALA A 86 -13.63 4.67 -29.40
N SER A 87 -12.35 4.88 -29.11
CA SER A 87 -11.43 3.78 -28.77
C SER A 87 -11.73 3.16 -27.41
N PHE A 88 -12.17 3.94 -26.43
CA PHE A 88 -12.59 3.44 -25.13
C PHE A 88 -13.83 2.53 -25.22
N ILE A 89 -14.86 2.95 -25.97
CA ILE A 89 -16.06 2.13 -26.20
C ILE A 89 -15.69 0.83 -26.93
N TYR A 90 -14.81 0.90 -27.94
CA TYR A 90 -14.35 -0.27 -28.67
C TYR A 90 -13.58 -1.25 -27.77
N LEU A 91 -12.63 -0.76 -26.96
CA LEU A 91 -11.87 -1.59 -26.03
C LEU A 91 -12.78 -2.17 -24.94
N LEU A 92 -13.76 -1.43 -24.44
CA LEU A 92 -14.70 -1.95 -23.44
C LEU A 92 -15.62 -3.03 -24.03
N GLY A 93 -16.11 -2.83 -25.25
CA GLY A 93 -17.08 -3.72 -25.90
C GLY A 93 -16.47 -4.96 -26.57
N PHE A 94 -15.25 -4.85 -27.11
CA PHE A 94 -14.66 -5.91 -27.93
C PHE A 94 -13.45 -6.57 -27.27
N PHE A 95 -12.57 -5.79 -26.63
CA PHE A 95 -11.43 -6.34 -25.88
C PHE A 95 -11.89 -6.94 -24.53
N GLY A 96 -12.99 -6.42 -23.95
CA GLY A 96 -13.58 -6.93 -22.73
C GLY A 96 -14.17 -8.35 -22.83
N ILE A 97 -14.66 -8.78 -24.00
CA ILE A 97 -15.31 -10.09 -24.14
C ILE A 97 -14.28 -11.22 -24.08
N ASP A 98 -13.14 -11.14 -24.77
CA ASP A 98 -12.09 -12.18 -24.68
C ASP A 98 -11.47 -12.23 -23.26
N PHE A 99 -11.30 -11.08 -22.60
CA PHE A 99 -10.78 -11.01 -21.24
C PHE A 99 -11.76 -11.61 -20.22
N VAL A 100 -13.04 -11.21 -20.28
CA VAL A 100 -14.11 -11.69 -19.39
C VAL A 100 -14.44 -13.16 -19.69
N GLN A 101 -14.38 -13.59 -20.94
CA GLN A 101 -14.57 -14.99 -21.34
C GLN A 101 -13.40 -15.87 -20.88
N SER A 102 -12.16 -15.36 -20.86
CA SER A 102 -11.03 -16.08 -20.23
C SER A 102 -11.13 -16.17 -18.70
N LEU A 103 -11.84 -15.21 -18.08
CA LEU A 103 -12.04 -15.13 -16.63
C LEU A 103 -13.26 -15.96 -16.15
N ILE A 104 -14.31 -16.07 -16.98
CA ILE A 104 -15.57 -16.75 -16.65
C ILE A 104 -15.66 -18.16 -17.26
N LEU A 105 -15.12 -18.39 -18.46
CA LEU A 105 -15.19 -19.66 -19.18
C LEU A 105 -13.81 -20.34 -19.21
N ARG A 106 -13.27 -20.68 -18.03
CA ARG A 106 -12.38 -21.85 -17.94
C ARG A 106 -13.26 -23.10 -17.94
N PRO A 107 -13.07 -24.05 -18.87
CA PRO A 107 -13.82 -25.30 -18.85
C PRO A 107 -13.55 -26.03 -17.53
N GLN A 108 -14.62 -26.30 -16.78
CA GLN A 108 -14.61 -27.22 -15.64
C GLN A 108 -14.25 -28.63 -16.13
N THR A 109 -12.96 -28.95 -16.16
CA THR A 109 -12.49 -30.33 -16.27
C THR A 109 -11.23 -30.47 -15.44
N GLU A 110 -11.44 -30.56 -14.13
CA GLU A 110 -10.89 -31.59 -13.23
C GLU A 110 -11.22 -31.17 -11.79
N VAL A 111 -12.48 -31.39 -11.42
CA VAL A 111 -12.90 -31.49 -10.02
C VAL A 111 -12.20 -32.71 -9.42
N TRP A 112 -11.84 -32.64 -8.15
CA TRP A 112 -11.13 -33.62 -7.31
C TRP A 112 -9.60 -33.44 -7.20
N ASN A 113 -9.14 -32.36 -6.55
CA ASN A 113 -8.16 -32.41 -5.45
C ASN A 113 -8.06 -31.03 -4.75
N SER A 114 -8.26 -31.02 -3.42
CA SER A 114 -7.89 -29.96 -2.44
C SER A 114 -8.19 -28.49 -2.79
N GLU A 115 -9.44 -28.05 -2.64
CA GLU A 115 -9.92 -26.69 -2.97
C GLU A 115 -9.41 -25.54 -2.07
N ASP A 116 -8.67 -25.79 -0.97
CA ASP A 116 -8.17 -24.71 -0.10
C ASP A 116 -6.71 -24.29 -0.38
N ASP A 117 -5.91 -25.13 -1.02
CA ASP A 117 -4.46 -24.88 -1.20
C ASP A 117 -4.13 -24.17 -2.52
N ASP A 118 -4.91 -24.40 -3.58
CA ASP A 118 -4.61 -23.90 -4.93
C ASP A 118 -4.95 -22.40 -5.12
N GLU A 119 -6.00 -21.90 -4.45
CA GLU A 119 -6.35 -20.46 -4.51
C GLU A 119 -5.34 -19.60 -3.72
N VAL A 120 -4.87 -20.11 -2.57
CA VAL A 120 -3.82 -19.47 -1.76
C VAL A 120 -2.48 -19.47 -2.52
N ALA A 121 -2.15 -20.54 -3.23
CA ALA A 121 -0.96 -20.62 -4.06
C ALA A 121 -0.98 -19.59 -5.20
N ASP A 122 -2.13 -19.39 -5.87
CA ASP A 122 -2.25 -18.43 -6.97
C ASP A 122 -2.14 -16.97 -6.49
N ILE A 123 -2.69 -16.63 -5.31
CA ILE A 123 -2.53 -15.30 -4.69
C ILE A 123 -1.07 -15.03 -4.27
N LEU A 124 -0.38 -16.03 -3.73
CA LEU A 124 1.04 -15.95 -3.36
C LEU A 124 1.94 -15.72 -4.58
N LEU A 125 1.63 -16.33 -5.72
CA LEU A 125 2.37 -16.19 -6.98
C LEU A 125 2.19 -14.81 -7.65
N ARG A 126 1.08 -14.12 -7.40
CA ARG A 126 0.69 -12.91 -8.15
C ARG A 126 1.12 -11.58 -7.53
N ASN A 127 2.04 -11.57 -6.55
CA ASN A 127 2.43 -10.36 -5.80
C ASN A 127 1.24 -9.60 -5.16
N PHE A 128 0.06 -10.22 -5.04
CA PHE A 128 -1.15 -9.54 -4.58
C PHE A 128 -1.16 -9.32 -3.06
N CYS A 129 -0.39 -10.12 -2.30
CA CYS A 129 -0.03 -9.77 -0.92
C CYS A 129 0.88 -8.54 -0.82
N SER A 130 1.60 -8.19 -1.90
CA SER A 130 2.55 -7.08 -1.98
C SER A 130 3.48 -6.93 -0.76
N ASP A 131 4.33 -7.92 -0.51
CA ASP A 131 5.33 -7.90 0.56
C ASP A 131 6.56 -7.08 0.18
N LYS A 132 6.92 -6.04 0.96
CA LYS A 132 8.10 -5.18 0.77
C LYS A 132 8.06 -4.35 -0.52
N LYS A 133 6.86 -4.09 -1.04
CA LYS A 133 6.63 -3.21 -2.20
C LYS A 133 5.49 -2.24 -1.89
N PRO A 134 5.58 -0.98 -2.36
CA PRO A 134 4.47 -0.04 -2.19
C PRO A 134 3.28 -0.51 -3.04
N ALA A 135 2.14 -0.74 -2.40
CA ALA A 135 0.94 -1.24 -3.07
C ALA A 135 -0.34 -0.70 -2.45
N ALA A 136 -1.30 -0.33 -3.31
CA ALA A 136 -2.55 0.28 -2.89
C ALA A 136 -3.44 -0.71 -2.12
N VAL A 137 -3.35 -2.00 -2.45
CA VAL A 137 -4.08 -3.05 -1.74
C VAL A 137 -3.74 -3.07 -0.25
N ASN A 138 -2.46 -2.91 0.12
CA ASN A 138 -2.05 -2.85 1.54
C ASN A 138 -2.57 -1.59 2.24
N TRP A 139 -2.76 -0.48 1.51
CA TRP A 139 -3.34 0.75 2.05
C TRP A 139 -4.85 0.64 2.27
N ILE A 140 -5.56 0.00 1.33
CA ILE A 140 -7.03 -0.06 1.29
C ILE A 140 -7.56 -1.22 2.15
N GLU A 141 -7.07 -2.43 1.90
CA GLU A 141 -7.52 -3.66 2.56
C GLU A 141 -6.75 -3.95 3.86
N GLY A 142 -5.62 -3.25 4.05
CA GLY A 142 -4.71 -3.49 5.17
C GLY A 142 -3.82 -4.71 4.98
N ARG A 143 -2.78 -4.81 5.82
CA ARG A 143 -1.88 -5.98 5.86
C ARG A 143 -1.25 -6.12 7.25
N GLY A 144 -1.32 -7.31 7.85
CA GLY A 144 -0.83 -7.47 9.22
C GLY A 144 -1.80 -6.83 10.24
N LYS A 145 -1.46 -5.66 10.80
CA LYS A 145 -2.23 -5.01 11.87
C LYS A 145 -2.60 -3.59 11.48
N SER A 146 -3.90 -3.33 11.38
CA SER A 146 -4.46 -1.99 11.21
C SER A 146 -4.64 -1.34 12.57
N VAL A 147 -3.99 -0.20 12.79
CA VAL A 147 -3.97 0.49 14.09
C VAL A 147 -4.31 1.96 13.89
N VAL A 148 -5.17 2.48 14.77
CA VAL A 148 -5.43 3.91 14.94
C VAL A 148 -4.95 4.29 16.33
N CYS A 149 -4.21 5.40 16.44
CA CYS A 149 -3.81 5.98 17.71
C CYS A 149 -4.18 7.47 17.70
N GLU A 150 -4.70 7.98 18.80
CA GLU A 150 -5.12 9.36 18.94
C GLU A 150 -4.78 9.94 20.31
N ALA A 151 -4.67 11.26 20.38
CA ALA A 151 -4.47 12.00 21.61
C ALA A 151 -5.04 13.42 21.52
N ILE A 152 -5.44 13.96 22.68
CA ILE A 152 -5.75 15.39 22.84
C ILE A 152 -4.60 16.05 23.61
N ILE A 153 -3.93 16.99 22.95
CA ILE A 153 -2.84 17.77 23.51
C ILE A 153 -3.36 19.14 23.93
N LYS A 154 -3.30 19.42 25.23
CA LYS A 154 -3.75 20.70 25.79
C LYS A 154 -2.97 21.86 25.17
N GLY A 155 -3.63 22.97 24.85
CA GLY A 155 -3.01 24.15 24.22
C GLY A 155 -1.81 24.69 25.00
N ASP A 156 -1.84 24.57 26.33
CA ASP A 156 -0.72 24.92 27.19
C ASP A 156 0.53 24.06 26.96
N VAL A 157 0.34 22.77 26.68
CA VAL A 157 1.43 21.84 26.33
C VAL A 157 1.95 22.16 24.93
N VAL A 158 1.06 22.44 23.98
CA VAL A 158 1.46 22.86 22.61
C VAL A 158 2.35 24.11 22.67
N ARG A 159 1.97 25.11 23.46
CA ARG A 159 2.75 26.35 23.60
C ARG A 159 4.05 26.16 24.38
N LYS A 160 3.97 25.49 25.54
CA LYS A 160 5.10 25.40 26.49
C LYS A 160 6.11 24.34 26.10
N VAL A 161 5.69 23.21 25.54
CA VAL A 161 6.57 22.08 25.19
C VAL A 161 6.90 22.10 23.70
N LEU A 162 5.88 22.16 22.85
CA LEU A 162 6.03 22.06 21.39
C LEU A 162 6.47 23.38 20.72
N LYS A 163 6.38 24.49 21.46
CA LYS A 163 6.83 25.83 21.04
C LYS A 163 6.16 26.34 19.76
N THR A 164 4.90 25.96 19.57
CA THR A 164 4.05 26.34 18.42
C THR A 164 2.63 26.65 18.88
N THR A 165 1.71 26.88 17.94
CA THR A 165 0.26 27.05 18.17
C THR A 165 -0.52 25.88 17.56
N VAL A 166 -1.75 25.66 18.04
CA VAL A 166 -2.67 24.65 17.48
C VAL A 166 -2.97 24.96 16.02
N GLU A 167 -3.30 26.22 15.73
CA GLU A 167 -3.60 26.70 14.38
C GLU A 167 -2.47 26.41 13.39
N SER A 168 -1.22 26.75 13.73
CA SER A 168 -0.08 26.49 12.85
C SER A 168 0.19 25.00 12.63
N LEU A 169 -0.10 24.14 13.61
CA LEU A 169 0.02 22.70 13.46
C LEU A 169 -1.04 22.14 12.50
N VAL A 170 -2.30 22.56 12.66
CA VAL A 170 -3.41 22.14 11.80
C VAL A 170 -3.17 22.61 10.37
N GLU A 171 -2.83 23.89 10.17
CA GLU A 171 -2.53 24.45 8.86
C GLU A 171 -1.36 23.71 8.19
N LEU A 172 -0.25 23.51 8.92
CA LEU A 172 0.90 22.78 8.39
C LEU A 172 0.54 21.33 8.02
N ASN A 173 -0.26 20.63 8.83
CA ASN A 173 -0.68 19.27 8.52
C ASN A 173 -1.49 19.21 7.22
N MET A 174 -2.44 20.13 7.05
CA MET A 174 -3.22 20.25 5.82
C MET A 174 -2.33 20.49 4.60
N LEU A 175 -1.43 21.48 4.68
CA LEU A 175 -0.58 21.85 3.56
C LEU A 175 0.48 20.79 3.23
N LYS A 176 1.13 20.23 4.24
CA LYS A 176 2.26 19.31 4.07
C LYS A 176 1.79 17.87 3.88
N ASN A 177 1.14 17.31 4.89
CA ASN A 177 0.89 15.87 4.97
C ASN A 177 -0.28 15.45 4.08
N LEU A 178 -1.24 16.35 3.83
CA LEU A 178 -2.38 16.06 2.96
C LEU A 178 -2.15 16.62 1.54
N THR A 179 -2.21 17.95 1.37
CA THR A 179 -2.10 18.59 0.05
C THR A 179 -0.75 18.30 -0.60
N GLY A 180 0.35 18.45 0.14
CA GLY A 180 1.70 18.17 -0.37
C GLY A 180 1.87 16.72 -0.82
N SER A 181 1.46 15.75 0.01
CA SER A 181 1.50 14.33 -0.34
C SER A 181 0.58 13.99 -1.53
N ALA A 182 -0.60 14.60 -1.61
CA ALA A 182 -1.50 14.44 -2.76
C ALA A 182 -0.87 14.97 -4.05
N MET A 183 -0.26 16.16 -4.01
CA MET A 183 0.46 16.74 -5.14
C MET A 183 1.66 15.90 -5.57
N ALA A 184 2.32 15.22 -4.64
CA ALA A 184 3.42 14.30 -4.91
C ALA A 184 2.97 12.93 -5.46
N GLY A 185 1.67 12.62 -5.46
CA GLY A 185 1.16 11.30 -5.82
C GLY A 185 1.58 10.22 -4.81
N ALA A 186 1.73 10.58 -3.53
CA ALA A 186 2.15 9.64 -2.49
C ALA A 186 1.09 8.56 -2.24
N LEU A 187 1.53 7.30 -2.17
CA LEU A 187 0.68 6.16 -1.81
C LEU A 187 0.89 5.81 -0.34
N GLY A 188 -0.14 5.99 0.49
CA GLY A 188 -0.10 5.74 1.93
C GLY A 188 0.85 6.65 2.73
N GLY A 189 1.48 7.62 2.09
CA GLY A 189 2.49 8.53 2.66
C GLY A 189 1.93 9.89 3.08
N PHE A 190 0.83 9.92 3.84
CA PHE A 190 0.17 11.15 4.30
C PHE A 190 0.63 11.54 5.71
N ASN A 191 1.94 11.53 5.92
CA ASN A 191 2.60 11.73 7.21
C ASN A 191 3.93 12.49 7.07
N ALA A 192 4.54 12.86 8.19
CA ALA A 192 5.80 13.57 8.20
C ALA A 192 7.01 12.65 8.09
N HIS A 193 7.12 11.65 8.97
CA HIS A 193 8.25 10.72 9.05
C HIS A 193 7.95 9.39 9.75
N ALA A 194 6.76 8.81 9.55
CA ALA A 194 6.39 7.53 10.18
C ALA A 194 7.45 6.44 9.95
N SER A 195 8.00 6.39 8.74
CA SER A 195 9.09 5.49 8.33
C SER A 195 10.34 5.54 9.24
N ASN A 196 10.72 6.71 9.75
CA ASN A 196 11.86 6.83 10.66
C ASN A 196 11.60 6.09 11.97
N ILE A 197 10.41 6.28 12.53
CA ILE A 197 10.03 5.69 13.81
C ILE A 197 9.83 4.18 13.67
N VAL A 198 9.10 3.75 12.63
CA VAL A 198 8.89 2.33 12.32
C VAL A 198 10.23 1.62 12.18
N THR A 199 11.13 2.15 11.35
CA THR A 199 12.48 1.56 11.15
C THR A 199 13.26 1.46 12.46
N ALA A 200 13.26 2.51 13.29
CA ALA A 200 13.97 2.50 14.56
C ALA A 200 13.44 1.43 15.52
N VAL A 201 12.12 1.33 15.67
CA VAL A 201 11.49 0.29 16.50
C VAL A 201 11.75 -1.11 15.92
N TYR A 202 11.70 -1.26 14.60
CA TYR A 202 11.88 -2.55 13.93
C TYR A 202 13.28 -3.10 14.14
N ILE A 203 14.30 -2.27 13.95
CA ILE A 203 15.70 -2.66 14.20
C ILE A 203 15.92 -3.00 15.67
N ALA A 204 15.39 -2.18 16.59
CA ALA A 204 15.55 -2.39 18.02
C ALA A 204 14.87 -3.67 18.52
N THR A 205 13.70 -4.01 17.97
CA THR A 205 12.88 -5.13 18.43
C THR A 205 13.00 -6.39 17.57
N GLY A 206 13.87 -6.40 16.56
CA GLY A 206 14.17 -7.59 15.75
C GLY A 206 13.10 -7.95 14.73
N GLN A 207 12.39 -6.94 14.22
CA GLN A 207 11.46 -7.07 13.10
C GLN A 207 12.23 -7.08 11.76
N ASP A 208 11.54 -7.28 10.65
CA ASP A 208 12.12 -7.18 9.30
C ASP A 208 12.14 -5.72 8.82
N PRO A 209 13.29 -5.04 8.73
CA PRO A 209 13.34 -3.63 8.34
C PRO A 209 12.88 -3.38 6.90
N ALA A 210 12.89 -4.40 6.03
CA ALA A 210 12.41 -4.24 4.65
C ALA A 210 10.89 -4.05 4.60
N GLN A 211 10.15 -4.56 5.59
CA GLN A 211 8.69 -4.37 5.71
C GLN A 211 8.30 -2.94 6.12
N ASN A 212 9.29 -2.06 6.36
CA ASN A 212 9.03 -0.63 6.56
C ASN A 212 8.36 0.02 5.34
N VAL A 213 8.53 -0.53 4.13
CA VAL A 213 7.90 -0.01 2.90
C VAL A 213 6.38 0.10 3.06
N GLU A 214 5.74 -0.95 3.58
CA GLU A 214 4.31 -1.04 3.80
C GLU A 214 3.92 -0.70 5.25
N SER A 215 4.76 -1.02 6.23
CA SER A 215 4.46 -0.74 7.65
C SER A 215 4.51 0.73 8.01
N SER A 216 5.14 1.57 7.17
CA SER A 216 5.17 3.03 7.34
C SER A 216 4.03 3.77 6.67
N HIS A 217 3.11 3.04 6.01
CA HIS A 217 1.84 3.61 5.56
C HIS A 217 1.12 4.24 6.75
N CYS A 218 0.90 5.55 6.67
CA CYS A 218 0.36 6.34 7.75
C CYS A 218 -0.32 7.59 7.19
N ILE A 219 -1.52 7.87 7.68
CA ILE A 219 -2.15 9.19 7.56
C ILE A 219 -2.19 9.85 8.93
N THR A 220 -1.65 11.07 9.00
CA THR A 220 -1.65 11.92 10.19
C THR A 220 -2.72 12.98 10.05
N MET A 221 -3.66 13.02 10.99
CA MET A 221 -4.70 14.05 11.06
C MET A 221 -4.50 14.92 12.29
N MET A 222 -4.79 16.21 12.14
CA MET A 222 -4.69 17.21 13.19
C MET A 222 -5.90 18.13 13.12
N GLU A 223 -6.61 18.27 14.23
CA GLU A 223 -7.82 19.07 14.33
C GLU A 223 -7.79 19.95 15.57
N ALA A 224 -8.31 21.17 15.43
CA ALA A 224 -8.48 22.08 16.54
C ALA A 224 -9.78 21.72 17.29
N VAL A 225 -9.68 21.40 18.58
CA VAL A 225 -10.81 21.00 19.42
C VAL A 225 -10.96 21.94 20.62
N ASN A 226 -12.07 21.85 21.34
CA ASN A 226 -12.37 22.70 22.50
C ASN A 226 -12.27 24.20 22.16
N ASP A 227 -13.02 24.65 21.15
CA ASP A 227 -13.00 26.03 20.62
C ASP A 227 -11.62 26.46 20.09
N GLY A 228 -10.85 25.52 19.55
CA GLY A 228 -9.52 25.75 19.02
C GLY A 228 -8.42 25.90 20.07
N LYS A 229 -8.72 25.60 21.35
CA LYS A 229 -7.74 25.69 22.44
C LYS A 229 -6.80 24.50 22.47
N ASP A 230 -7.29 23.32 22.14
CA ASP A 230 -6.55 22.07 22.23
C ASP A 230 -6.39 21.45 20.84
N LEU A 231 -5.38 20.60 20.71
CA LEU A 231 -5.09 19.86 19.48
C LEU A 231 -5.53 18.41 19.65
N HIS A 232 -6.42 17.94 18.78
CA HIS A 232 -6.57 16.50 18.54
C HIS A 232 -5.59 16.09 17.45
N ILE A 233 -4.86 15.00 17.68
CA ILE A 233 -3.95 14.40 16.71
C ILE A 233 -4.27 12.92 16.63
N SER A 234 -4.29 12.37 15.42
CA SER A 234 -4.38 10.94 15.20
C SER A 234 -3.44 10.47 14.10
N VAL A 235 -3.05 9.19 14.19
CA VAL A 235 -2.34 8.46 13.15
C VAL A 235 -3.11 7.18 12.86
N THR A 236 -3.31 6.89 11.58
CA THR A 236 -3.92 5.64 11.12
C THR A 236 -2.93 4.89 10.24
N MET A 237 -2.60 3.67 10.65
CA MET A 237 -1.59 2.82 10.03
C MET A 237 -2.22 1.47 9.68
N PRO A 238 -2.64 1.25 8.42
CA PRO A 238 -3.43 0.08 8.03
C PRO A 238 -2.59 -1.19 7.82
N SER A 239 -1.27 -1.08 7.70
CA SER A 239 -0.43 -2.18 7.25
C SER A 239 0.79 -2.50 8.13
N ILE A 240 0.66 -2.43 9.47
CA ILE A 240 1.79 -2.70 10.38
C ILE A 240 2.09 -4.21 10.46
N GLU A 241 3.29 -4.58 10.04
CA GLU A 241 3.77 -5.95 10.10
C GLU A 241 4.80 -6.17 11.20
N VAL A 242 4.31 -6.67 12.32
CA VAL A 242 5.14 -6.97 13.49
C VAL A 242 4.85 -8.35 14.06
N GLY A 243 5.88 -8.93 14.66
CA GLY A 243 5.86 -10.20 15.39
C GLY A 243 6.68 -10.14 16.68
N THR A 244 6.34 -10.99 17.63
CA THR A 244 7.02 -11.10 18.92
C THR A 244 7.67 -12.47 19.15
N VAL A 245 7.61 -13.34 18.14
CA VAL A 245 8.17 -14.69 18.08
C VAL A 245 8.75 -14.91 16.69
N GLY A 246 9.91 -15.58 16.58
CA GLY A 246 10.54 -15.91 15.31
C GLY A 246 11.42 -14.80 14.73
N GLY A 247 12.15 -15.11 13.65
CA GLY A 247 13.05 -14.16 13.00
C GLY A 247 14.09 -13.56 13.96
N GLY A 248 14.33 -12.24 13.82
CA GLY A 248 15.29 -11.49 14.63
C GLY A 248 14.91 -11.32 16.11
N THR A 249 13.65 -11.59 16.48
CA THR A 249 13.16 -11.43 17.87
C THR A 249 13.80 -12.39 18.88
N GLN A 250 14.48 -13.43 18.38
CA GLN A 250 15.20 -14.42 19.18
C GLN A 250 16.59 -13.97 19.62
N LEU A 251 17.17 -12.96 18.94
CA LEU A 251 18.48 -12.44 19.28
C LEU A 251 18.44 -11.75 20.65
N ALA A 252 19.49 -11.94 21.45
CA ALA A 252 19.51 -11.52 22.85
C ALA A 252 19.19 -10.02 23.04
N SER A 253 19.79 -9.14 22.23
CA SER A 253 19.59 -7.69 22.31
C SER A 253 18.16 -7.29 21.95
N GLN A 254 17.64 -7.80 20.84
CA GLN A 254 16.27 -7.54 20.36
C GLN A 254 15.23 -8.10 21.34
N SER A 255 15.50 -9.27 21.91
CA SER A 255 14.66 -9.88 22.95
C SER A 255 14.61 -9.00 24.21
N ALA A 256 15.73 -8.38 24.60
CA ALA A 256 15.77 -7.45 25.72
C ALA A 256 14.88 -6.22 25.47
N CYS A 257 14.90 -5.65 24.27
CA CYS A 257 13.99 -4.55 23.90
C CYS A 257 12.51 -4.97 23.92
N LEU A 258 12.18 -6.16 23.43
CA LEU A 258 10.82 -6.69 23.51
C LEU A 258 10.38 -6.97 24.96
N ASN A 259 11.30 -7.40 25.84
CA ASN A 259 11.03 -7.58 27.26
C ASN A 259 10.78 -6.24 27.97
N LEU A 260 11.50 -5.18 27.60
CA LEU A 260 11.28 -3.81 28.13
C LEU A 260 9.86 -3.33 27.82
N LEU A 261 9.38 -3.64 26.61
CA LEU A 261 8.01 -3.34 26.19
C LEU A 261 6.97 -4.31 26.77
N GLY A 262 7.39 -5.38 27.46
CA GLY A 262 6.49 -6.38 28.05
C GLY A 262 5.83 -7.32 27.03
N VAL A 263 6.32 -7.39 25.79
CA VAL A 263 5.67 -8.12 24.68
C VAL A 263 6.49 -9.26 24.11
N LYS A 264 7.61 -9.64 24.73
CA LYS A 264 8.45 -10.74 24.22
C LYS A 264 7.71 -12.08 24.22
N GLY A 265 7.83 -12.83 23.13
CA GLY A 265 7.33 -14.20 23.03
C GLY A 265 5.84 -14.28 22.70
N ALA A 266 5.32 -15.51 22.75
CA ALA A 266 3.89 -15.77 22.62
C ALA A 266 3.19 -15.39 23.93
N SER A 267 2.04 -14.71 23.83
CA SER A 267 1.22 -14.45 25.01
C SER A 267 0.59 -15.76 25.50
N LYS A 268 0.62 -15.97 26.82
CA LYS A 268 -0.02 -17.11 27.48
C LYS A 268 -1.52 -16.95 27.62
N GLU A 269 -2.02 -15.71 27.62
CA GLU A 269 -3.43 -15.38 27.83
C GLU A 269 -4.22 -15.45 26.53
N SER A 270 -3.69 -14.86 25.46
CA SER A 270 -4.39 -14.78 24.17
C SER A 270 -3.40 -14.75 23.01
N ALA A 271 -3.60 -15.65 22.04
CA ALA A 271 -2.78 -15.69 20.83
C ALA A 271 -2.78 -14.32 20.11
N GLY A 272 -1.58 -13.86 19.76
CA GLY A 272 -1.35 -12.58 19.10
C GLY A 272 -1.49 -11.33 19.98
N ALA A 273 -1.80 -11.44 21.28
CA ALA A 273 -1.95 -10.25 22.13
C ALA A 273 -0.67 -9.42 22.21
N ASN A 274 0.49 -10.07 22.37
CA ASN A 274 1.78 -9.40 22.40
C ASN A 274 2.11 -8.68 21.08
N SER A 275 1.78 -9.28 19.93
CA SER A 275 2.05 -8.65 18.64
C SER A 275 1.08 -7.52 18.32
N ARG A 276 -0.18 -7.60 18.79
CA ARG A 276 -1.11 -6.46 18.77
C ARG A 276 -0.60 -5.31 19.64
N MET A 277 -0.17 -5.60 20.86
CA MET A 277 0.40 -4.59 21.75
C MET A 277 1.66 -3.93 21.16
N LEU A 278 2.55 -4.70 20.53
CA LEU A 278 3.71 -4.14 19.83
C LEU A 278 3.29 -3.20 18.69
N ALA A 279 2.26 -3.55 17.90
CA ALA A 279 1.76 -2.65 16.86
C ALA A 279 1.16 -1.36 17.44
N THR A 280 0.47 -1.44 18.59
CA THR A 280 -0.01 -0.25 19.32
C THR A 280 1.16 0.62 19.79
N VAL A 281 2.25 0.03 20.29
CA VAL A 281 3.47 0.76 20.67
C VAL A 281 4.09 1.44 19.45
N VAL A 282 4.17 0.76 18.30
CA VAL A 282 4.68 1.35 17.05
C VAL A 282 3.84 2.56 16.65
N ALA A 283 2.51 2.42 16.59
CA ALA A 283 1.62 3.52 16.21
C ALA A 283 1.69 4.68 17.21
N GLY A 284 1.75 4.41 18.51
CA GLY A 284 1.91 5.45 19.54
C GLY A 284 3.25 6.17 19.46
N ALA A 285 4.32 5.45 19.15
CA ALA A 285 5.64 6.05 18.90
C ALA A 285 5.62 6.92 17.64
N VAL A 286 4.95 6.47 16.57
CA VAL A 286 4.76 7.26 15.33
C VAL A 286 3.98 8.53 15.65
N LEU A 287 2.86 8.46 16.39
CA LEU A 287 2.09 9.65 16.80
C LEU A 287 2.96 10.66 17.56
N ALA A 288 3.77 10.19 18.51
CA ALA A 288 4.69 11.06 19.25
C ALA A 288 5.77 11.69 18.34
N GLY A 289 6.31 10.90 17.40
CA GLY A 289 7.27 11.38 16.40
C GLY A 289 6.66 12.42 15.47
N GLU A 290 5.46 12.18 14.96
CA GLU A 290 4.70 13.09 14.09
C GLU A 290 4.43 14.41 14.79
N LEU A 291 3.91 14.36 16.03
CA LEU A 291 3.66 15.56 16.85
C LEU A 291 4.94 16.39 17.02
N SER A 292 6.05 15.73 17.35
CA SER A 292 7.32 16.42 17.59
C SER A 292 7.89 17.06 16.31
N LEU A 293 7.90 16.33 15.18
CA LEU A 293 8.47 16.84 13.94
C LEU A 293 7.62 17.96 13.34
N MET A 294 6.29 17.79 13.31
CA MET A 294 5.37 18.81 12.84
C MET A 294 5.48 20.09 13.67
N SER A 295 5.66 19.96 14.99
CA SER A 295 5.90 21.11 15.87
C SER A 295 7.20 21.83 15.57
N ALA A 296 8.29 21.09 15.35
CA ALA A 296 9.58 21.68 14.99
C ALA A 296 9.55 22.40 13.63
N LEU A 297 8.80 21.87 12.67
CA LEU A 297 8.56 22.48 11.37
C LEU A 297 7.73 23.76 11.50
N ALA A 298 6.61 23.69 12.21
CA ALA A 298 5.73 24.84 12.44
C ALA A 298 6.43 25.99 13.18
N ALA A 299 7.32 25.67 14.12
CA ALA A 299 8.13 26.66 14.84
C ALA A 299 9.36 27.17 14.06
N GLY A 300 9.60 26.68 12.83
CA GLY A 300 10.79 27.02 12.03
C GLY A 300 12.12 26.52 12.62
N GLN A 301 12.09 25.52 13.51
CA GLN A 301 13.25 25.06 14.28
C GLN A 301 13.98 23.86 13.66
N LEU A 302 13.49 23.28 12.56
CA LEU A 302 14.06 22.06 11.99
C LEU A 302 15.56 22.19 11.70
N VAL A 303 15.97 23.22 10.96
CA VAL A 303 17.38 23.42 10.58
C VAL A 303 18.27 23.60 11.82
N LYS A 304 17.81 24.34 12.82
CA LYS A 304 18.56 24.58 14.07
C LYS A 304 18.73 23.29 14.89
N SER A 305 17.70 22.45 14.95
CA SER A 305 17.76 21.16 15.66
C SER A 305 18.66 20.14 14.97
N HIS A 306 18.59 20.02 13.63
CA HIS A 306 19.50 19.18 12.84
C HIS A 306 20.96 19.60 13.00
N MET A 307 21.24 20.90 12.96
CA MET A 307 22.61 21.42 13.17
C MET A 307 23.13 21.17 14.58
N LYS A 308 22.26 21.16 15.60
CA LYS A 308 22.65 20.98 17.00
C LYS A 308 22.86 19.51 17.39
N TYR A 309 22.03 18.60 16.89
CA TYR A 309 22.01 17.20 17.37
C TYR A 309 22.39 16.16 16.32
N ASN A 310 22.31 16.49 15.02
CA ASN A 310 22.60 15.55 13.93
C ASN A 310 23.90 15.87 13.18
N ARG A 311 24.66 16.89 13.61
CA ARG A 311 26.02 17.16 13.13
C ARG A 311 27.00 17.06 14.30
N SER A 312 28.03 16.24 14.13
CA SER A 312 29.18 16.22 15.05
C SER A 312 29.90 17.57 14.98
N ASN A 313 29.96 18.29 16.10
CA ASN A 313 30.87 19.43 16.27
C ASN A 313 32.32 18.98 16.55
N LYS A 314 32.58 17.67 16.63
CA LYS A 314 33.95 17.16 16.74
C LYS A 314 34.57 17.13 15.35
N ASP A 315 35.53 18.01 15.15
CA ASP A 315 36.49 17.96 14.05
C ASP A 315 37.37 16.72 14.24
N VAL A 316 37.05 15.65 13.51
CA VAL A 316 37.74 14.34 13.63
C VAL A 316 39.18 14.41 13.11
N SER A 317 39.55 15.51 12.44
CA SER A 317 40.91 15.76 11.96
C SER A 317 41.94 16.09 13.06
N LYS A 318 41.49 16.48 14.26
CA LYS A 318 42.37 16.83 15.40
C LYS A 318 42.61 15.69 16.40
N ALA A 319 42.04 14.51 16.18
CA ALA A 319 42.19 13.37 17.09
C ALA A 319 43.40 12.46 16.74
N SER A 320 44.13 12.79 15.68
CA SER A 320 45.28 12.00 15.19
C SER A 320 46.58 12.80 15.16
N SER A 321 46.80 13.70 16.13
CA SER A 321 48.06 14.45 16.31
C SER A 321 48.62 14.20 17.69
#